data_AF-A0A2G1ZAI1-F1
#
_entry.id   AF-A0A2G1ZAI1-F1
#
_cell.length_a   1.000
_cell.length_b   1.000
_cell.length_c   1.000
_cell.angle_alpha   90.00
_cell.angle_beta   90.00
_cell.angle_gamma   90.00
#
_symmetry.space_group_name_H-M   'P 1'
#
loop_
_entity.id
_entity.type
_entity.pdbx_description
1 polymer ?
#
loop_
_entity_poly.entity_id
_entity_poly.type
_entity_poly.pdbx_seq_one_letter_code
_entity_poly.pdbx_strand_id
1 'polypeptide(L)'
;MKKALLIALALFMAPMAAMAVDYKEGVHYTVINQGPATAKPEITEFFSFYCGHCYNFSKTEVPKIKANLPEGVVFKQNHVDFIGREMGVEMSRAFAVAHQLKVEDKIEKAIFAAIHEKKQHFTSRDDVRKLFIANGVEGKTFDAAADSFMVSAQMSQMKRATTNAKISGVPTLVVNGKYRVETGDIKSYDELLDIAYYLTSMK
;
A
#
# COMPACT_ATOMS: atom_id res chain seq x y z
N MET A 1 -59.05 -27.55 -0.62
CA MET A 1 -58.25 -26.61 -1.45
C MET A 1 -57.67 -25.47 -0.60
N LYS A 2 -56.93 -25.74 0.49
CA LYS A 2 -56.23 -24.68 1.28
C LYS A 2 -54.88 -25.13 1.86
N LYS A 3 -54.54 -26.42 1.75
CA LYS A 3 -53.28 -26.99 2.27
C LYS A 3 -52.17 -27.13 1.22
N ALA A 4 -52.49 -26.96 -0.07
CA ALA A 4 -51.53 -27.06 -1.17
C ALA A 4 -50.79 -25.74 -1.45
N LEU A 5 -51.20 -24.62 -0.83
CA LEU A 5 -50.63 -23.29 -1.09
C LEU A 5 -49.52 -22.90 -0.08
N LEU A 6 -49.18 -23.76 0.88
CA LEU A 6 -48.16 -23.47 1.90
C LEU A 6 -46.79 -24.12 1.60
N ILE A 7 -46.69 -24.98 0.58
CA ILE A 7 -45.44 -25.68 0.24
C ILE A 7 -44.65 -24.94 -0.86
N ALA A 8 -45.28 -24.00 -1.59
CA ALA A 8 -44.64 -23.28 -2.68
C ALA A 8 -43.78 -22.07 -2.25
N LEU A 9 -43.80 -21.67 -0.96
CA LEU A 9 -43.06 -20.49 -0.47
C LEU A 9 -41.75 -20.84 0.28
N ALA A 10 -41.40 -22.13 0.40
CA ALA A 10 -40.18 -22.57 1.09
C ALA A 10 -38.96 -22.74 0.17
N LEU A 11 -39.12 -22.59 -1.15
CA LEU A 11 -38.08 -22.88 -2.15
C LEU A 11 -37.25 -21.67 -2.62
N PHE A 12 -37.48 -20.47 -2.06
CA PHE A 12 -36.72 -19.27 -2.43
C PHE A 12 -35.62 -18.85 -1.42
N MET A 13 -35.37 -19.64 -0.38
CA MET A 13 -34.17 -19.50 0.45
C MET A 13 -33.11 -20.52 0.05
N ALA A 14 -32.72 -20.54 -1.22
CA ALA A 14 -31.42 -21.11 -1.56
C ALA A 14 -30.38 -20.18 -0.90
N PRO A 15 -29.50 -20.67 0.00
CA PRO A 15 -28.36 -19.87 0.40
C PRO A 15 -27.62 -19.55 -0.88
N MET A 16 -27.49 -18.26 -1.17
CA MET A 16 -26.58 -17.78 -2.18
C MET A 16 -25.21 -18.25 -1.70
N ALA A 17 -24.78 -19.43 -2.16
CA ALA A 17 -23.46 -19.94 -1.90
C ALA A 17 -22.54 -18.91 -2.55
N ALA A 18 -22.05 -17.98 -1.73
CA ALA A 18 -20.95 -17.12 -2.11
C ALA A 18 -19.87 -18.10 -2.59
N MET A 19 -19.63 -18.09 -3.90
CA MET A 19 -18.52 -18.84 -4.47
C MET A 19 -17.29 -18.23 -3.82
N ALA A 20 -16.79 -18.87 -2.75
CA ALA A 20 -15.55 -18.46 -2.13
C ALA A 20 -14.50 -18.59 -3.22
N VAL A 21 -13.99 -17.44 -3.68
CA VAL A 21 -12.93 -17.42 -4.68
C VAL A 21 -11.73 -18.10 -4.04
N ASP A 22 -11.34 -19.24 -4.61
CA ASP A 22 -10.22 -20.04 -4.11
C ASP A 22 -8.91 -19.46 -4.65
N TYR A 23 -8.28 -18.59 -3.87
CA TYR A 23 -6.98 -18.02 -4.21
C TYR A 23 -5.85 -19.00 -3.91
N LYS A 24 -5.12 -19.34 -4.96
CA LYS A 24 -4.03 -20.33 -4.96
C LYS A 24 -2.64 -19.69 -4.95
N GLU A 25 -1.74 -20.25 -4.15
CA GLU A 25 -0.30 -19.95 -4.18
C GLU A 25 0.29 -20.24 -5.57
N GLY A 26 1.23 -19.40 -6.02
CA GLY A 26 1.88 -19.48 -7.33
C GLY A 26 1.03 -18.93 -8.47
N VAL A 27 -0.24 -18.59 -8.23
CA VAL A 27 -1.14 -17.94 -9.18
C VAL A 27 -1.52 -16.54 -8.69
N HIS A 28 -2.11 -16.45 -7.50
CA HIS A 28 -2.64 -15.19 -6.97
C HIS A 28 -1.71 -14.54 -5.94
N TYR A 29 -0.88 -15.35 -5.29
CA TYR A 29 0.10 -14.87 -4.31
C TYR A 29 1.30 -15.82 -4.24
N THR A 30 2.40 -15.31 -3.69
CA THR A 30 3.61 -16.08 -3.39
C THR A 30 3.92 -16.01 -1.90
N VAL A 31 4.27 -17.15 -1.29
CA VAL A 31 4.81 -17.18 0.08
C VAL A 31 6.28 -16.76 0.04
N ILE A 32 6.56 -15.55 0.55
CA ILE A 32 7.91 -14.95 0.57
C ILE A 32 8.65 -15.18 1.89
N ASN A 33 7.95 -15.60 2.95
CA ASN A 33 8.50 -15.86 4.27
C ASN A 33 7.95 -17.16 4.85
N GLN A 34 8.82 -18.08 5.24
CA GLN A 34 8.43 -19.36 5.84
C GLN A 34 8.24 -19.29 7.37
N GLY A 35 8.63 -18.16 7.98
CA GLY A 35 8.42 -17.90 9.40
C GLY A 35 6.96 -17.59 9.76
N PRO A 36 6.71 -17.23 11.03
CA PRO A 36 5.39 -16.80 11.47
C PRO A 36 4.96 -15.51 10.72
N ALA A 37 3.67 -15.41 10.42
CA ALA A 37 3.03 -14.16 10.06
C ALA A 37 3.26 -13.07 11.12
N THR A 38 3.07 -11.81 10.73
CA THR A 38 3.12 -10.68 11.67
C THR A 38 2.13 -10.87 12.82
N ALA A 39 2.53 -10.42 14.02
CA ALA A 39 1.71 -10.59 15.22
C ALA A 39 0.34 -9.89 15.14
N LYS A 40 0.27 -8.78 14.39
CA LYS A 40 -0.99 -8.14 13.99
C LYS A 40 -1.16 -8.31 12.47
N PRO A 41 -2.35 -8.68 11.99
CA PRO A 41 -2.62 -8.70 10.57
C PRO A 41 -2.33 -7.35 9.92
N GLU A 42 -1.67 -7.35 8.78
CA GLU A 42 -1.33 -6.13 8.08
C GLU A 42 -1.28 -6.29 6.57
N ILE A 43 -1.58 -5.20 5.87
CA ILE A 43 -1.38 -5.06 4.43
C ILE A 43 -0.37 -3.93 4.24
N THR A 44 0.76 -4.24 3.61
CA THR A 44 1.78 -3.25 3.26
C THR A 44 1.79 -3.02 1.76
N GLU A 45 1.52 -1.79 1.33
CA GLU A 45 1.76 -1.34 -0.04
C GLU A 45 3.22 -0.94 -0.22
N PHE A 46 3.89 -1.54 -1.21
CA PHE A 46 5.16 -1.08 -1.74
C PHE A 46 4.90 -0.18 -2.95
N PHE A 47 5.41 1.05 -2.90
CA PHE A 47 5.09 2.07 -3.90
C PHE A 47 6.28 2.99 -4.19
N SER A 48 6.17 3.79 -5.25
CA SER A 48 7.10 4.89 -5.52
C SER A 48 6.36 6.15 -5.95
N PHE A 49 6.84 7.31 -5.52
CA PHE A 49 6.35 8.62 -5.98
C PHE A 49 6.58 8.87 -7.48
N TYR A 50 7.47 8.12 -8.12
CA TYR A 50 7.73 8.22 -9.56
C TYR A 50 6.91 7.24 -10.40
N CYS A 51 6.09 6.40 -9.78
CA CYS A 51 5.33 5.33 -10.43
C CYS A 51 3.90 5.80 -10.75
N GLY A 52 3.54 5.84 -12.04
CA GLY A 52 2.22 6.28 -12.49
C GLY A 52 1.06 5.41 -11.98
N HIS A 53 1.24 4.09 -11.93
CA HIS A 53 0.25 3.18 -11.35
C HIS A 53 0.08 3.40 -9.84
N CYS A 54 1.17 3.71 -9.13
CA CYS A 54 1.16 3.99 -7.70
C CYS A 54 0.42 5.30 -7.40
N TYR A 55 0.59 6.32 -8.25
CA TYR A 55 -0.21 7.54 -8.16
C TYR A 55 -1.70 7.28 -8.40
N ASN A 56 -2.05 6.43 -9.36
CA ASN A 56 -3.45 6.03 -9.55
C ASN A 56 -3.98 5.29 -8.31
N PHE A 57 -3.22 4.32 -7.82
CA PHE A 57 -3.55 3.53 -6.63
C PHE A 57 -3.75 4.40 -5.37
N SER A 58 -2.87 5.38 -5.14
CA SER A 58 -2.99 6.35 -4.03
C SER A 58 -4.28 7.18 -4.12
N LYS A 59 -4.77 7.48 -5.33
CA LYS A 59 -6.03 8.22 -5.53
C LYS A 59 -7.28 7.35 -5.41
N THR A 60 -7.25 6.14 -5.96
CA THR A 60 -8.47 5.33 -6.14
C THR A 60 -8.61 4.22 -5.10
N GLU A 61 -7.50 3.62 -4.66
CA GLU A 61 -7.53 2.42 -3.82
C GLU A 61 -7.17 2.70 -2.37
N VAL A 62 -6.13 3.50 -2.09
CA VAL A 62 -5.74 3.83 -0.71
C VAL A 62 -6.91 4.39 0.13
N PRO A 63 -7.78 5.29 -0.37
CA PRO A 63 -8.96 5.73 0.36
C PRO A 63 -9.96 4.60 0.63
N LYS A 64 -10.18 3.70 -0.34
CA LYS A 64 -11.06 2.53 -0.16
C LYS A 64 -10.50 1.58 0.89
N ILE A 65 -9.18 1.33 0.87
CA ILE A 65 -8.51 0.47 1.85
C ILE A 65 -8.71 1.08 3.24
N LYS A 66 -8.35 2.35 3.44
CA LYS A 66 -8.48 3.02 4.74
C LYS A 66 -9.93 2.99 5.27
N ALA A 67 -10.93 3.00 4.38
CA ALA A 67 -12.35 2.95 4.75
C ALA A 67 -12.88 1.53 5.03
N ASN A 68 -12.34 0.49 4.37
CA ASN A 68 -12.89 -0.87 4.37
C ASN A 68 -11.93 -1.93 4.93
N LEU A 69 -10.90 -1.52 5.67
CA LEU A 69 -10.00 -2.46 6.34
C LEU A 69 -10.77 -3.43 7.24
N PRO A 70 -10.51 -4.75 7.14
CA PRO A 70 -11.08 -5.70 8.09
C PRO A 70 -10.64 -5.38 9.53
N GLU A 71 -11.47 -5.77 10.50
CA GLU A 71 -11.23 -5.48 11.90
C GLU A 71 -9.86 -6.01 12.37
N GLY A 72 -9.08 -5.14 13.03
CA GLY A 72 -7.75 -5.48 13.55
C GLY A 72 -6.62 -5.50 12.51
N VAL A 73 -6.92 -5.33 11.22
CA VAL A 73 -5.91 -5.22 10.15
C VAL A 73 -5.36 -3.80 10.08
N VAL A 74 -4.05 -3.66 9.95
CA VAL A 74 -3.37 -2.36 9.75
C VAL A 74 -2.93 -2.22 8.30
N PHE A 75 -3.21 -1.08 7.68
CA PHE A 75 -2.61 -0.72 6.40
C PHE A 75 -1.34 0.11 6.59
N LYS A 76 -0.29 -0.24 5.85
CA LYS A 76 1.00 0.43 5.85
C LYS A 76 1.44 0.72 4.42
N GLN A 77 2.31 1.71 4.28
CA GLN A 77 2.95 2.03 3.01
C GLN A 77 4.47 2.02 3.19
N ASN A 78 5.18 1.56 2.17
CA ASN A 78 6.62 1.38 2.13
C ASN A 78 7.17 1.90 0.81
N HIS A 79 7.79 3.08 0.82
CA HIS A 79 8.39 3.64 -0.38
C HIS A 79 9.63 2.83 -0.82
N VAL A 80 9.72 2.50 -2.12
CA VAL A 80 10.88 1.81 -2.70
C VAL A 80 11.88 2.81 -3.28
N ASP A 81 13.18 2.56 -3.07
CA ASP A 81 14.25 3.48 -3.47
C ASP A 81 14.84 3.18 -4.86
N PHE A 82 14.48 2.06 -5.50
CA PHE A 82 15.06 1.62 -6.78
C PHE A 82 14.46 2.31 -8.02
N ILE A 83 13.39 3.10 -7.87
CA ILE A 83 12.78 3.90 -8.96
C ILE A 83 13.14 5.37 -8.78
N GLY A 84 13.64 6.01 -9.85
CA GLY A 84 14.04 7.43 -9.82
C GLY A 84 15.52 7.68 -9.58
N ARG A 85 16.38 6.65 -9.69
CA ARG A 85 17.83 6.73 -9.44
C ARG A 85 18.11 7.30 -8.03
N GLU A 86 19.06 8.22 -7.89
CA GLU A 86 19.40 8.87 -6.62
C GLU A 86 18.19 9.56 -5.97
N MET A 87 17.29 10.12 -6.78
CA MET A 87 16.07 10.73 -6.25
C MET A 87 15.09 9.71 -5.67
N GLY A 88 15.18 8.42 -6.03
CA GLY A 88 14.40 7.37 -5.35
C GLY A 88 14.73 7.28 -3.86
N VAL A 89 16.00 7.45 -3.50
CA VAL A 89 16.47 7.48 -2.10
C VAL A 89 15.97 8.73 -1.39
N GLU A 90 16.05 9.91 -2.04
CA GLU A 90 15.55 11.15 -1.44
C GLU A 90 14.02 11.18 -1.35
N MET A 91 13.30 10.49 -2.23
CA MET A 91 11.84 10.30 -2.12
C MET A 91 11.46 9.35 -0.97
N SER A 92 12.25 8.29 -0.72
CA SER A 92 12.11 7.49 0.50
C SER A 92 12.38 8.32 1.76
N ARG A 93 13.37 9.23 1.71
CA ARG A 93 13.61 10.18 2.81
C ARG A 93 12.43 11.12 3.00
N ALA A 94 11.89 11.69 1.92
CA ALA A 94 10.72 12.56 1.95
C ALA A 94 9.53 11.88 2.63
N PHE A 95 9.25 10.62 2.25
CA PHE A 95 8.20 9.81 2.87
C PHE A 95 8.43 9.63 4.38
N ALA A 96 9.65 9.26 4.79
CA ALA A 96 10.00 9.10 6.20
C ALA A 96 9.92 10.41 7.00
N VAL A 97 10.35 11.53 6.42
CA VAL A 97 10.19 12.87 7.03
C VAL A 97 8.71 13.21 7.21
N ALA A 98 7.88 12.93 6.21
CA ALA A 98 6.46 13.21 6.29
C ALA A 98 5.79 12.43 7.43
N HIS A 99 6.13 11.14 7.61
CA HIS A 99 5.65 10.33 8.74
C HIS A 99 6.18 10.82 10.09
N GLN A 100 7.47 11.15 10.19
CA GLN A 100 8.07 11.68 11.42
C GLN A 100 7.36 12.96 11.87
N LEU A 101 6.98 13.80 10.92
CA LEU A 101 6.31 15.07 11.15
C LEU A 101 4.77 14.95 11.18
N LYS A 102 4.22 13.76 10.95
CA LYS A 102 2.78 13.48 10.91
C LYS A 102 2.02 14.32 9.87
N VAL A 103 2.63 14.51 8.71
CA VAL A 103 2.09 15.27 7.56
C VAL A 103 2.01 14.43 6.28
N GLU A 104 2.11 13.10 6.39
CA GLU A 104 2.14 12.14 5.29
C GLU A 104 0.97 12.33 4.31
N ASP A 105 -0.28 12.40 4.79
CA ASP A 105 -1.45 12.51 3.91
C ASP A 105 -1.42 13.76 3.02
N LYS A 106 -0.85 14.87 3.51
CA LYS A 106 -0.74 16.13 2.76
C LYS A 106 0.45 16.08 1.80
N ILE A 107 1.61 15.67 2.31
CA ILE A 107 2.85 15.67 1.55
C ILE A 107 2.84 14.62 0.45
N GLU A 108 2.29 13.42 0.71
CA GLU A 108 2.17 12.36 -0.29
C GLU A 108 1.38 12.85 -1.51
N LYS A 109 0.19 13.44 -1.27
CA LYS A 109 -0.65 14.05 -2.33
C LYS A 109 0.09 15.16 -3.06
N ALA A 110 0.80 16.03 -2.34
CA ALA A 110 1.53 17.14 -2.94
C ALA A 110 2.68 16.66 -3.85
N ILE A 111 3.46 15.66 -3.41
CA ILE A 111 4.56 15.08 -4.19
C ILE A 111 4.01 14.39 -5.44
N PHE A 112 2.99 13.54 -5.29
CA PHE A 112 2.38 12.86 -6.44
C PHE A 112 1.82 13.85 -7.46
N ALA A 113 1.09 14.89 -7.02
CA ALA A 113 0.58 15.92 -7.93
C ALA A 113 1.71 16.70 -8.60
N ALA A 114 2.78 17.04 -7.87
CA ALA A 114 3.95 17.71 -8.44
C ALA A 114 4.58 16.88 -9.56
N ILE A 115 4.80 15.58 -9.35
CA ILE A 115 5.44 14.69 -10.33
C ILE A 115 4.51 14.37 -11.50
N HIS A 116 3.29 13.90 -11.23
CA HIS A 116 2.45 13.29 -12.26
C HIS A 116 1.52 14.28 -12.97
N GLU A 117 1.06 15.32 -12.28
CA GLU A 117 0.18 16.34 -12.88
C GLU A 117 1.00 17.51 -13.40
N LYS A 118 1.85 18.10 -12.54
CA LYS A 118 2.62 19.30 -12.86
C LYS A 118 3.94 19.02 -13.60
N LYS A 119 4.31 17.76 -13.76
CA LYS A 119 5.56 17.32 -14.42
C LYS A 119 6.80 17.98 -13.82
N GLN A 120 6.77 18.25 -12.52
CA GLN A 120 7.91 18.80 -11.80
C GLN A 120 9.02 17.76 -11.72
N HIS A 121 10.23 18.17 -12.09
CA HIS A 121 11.42 17.34 -12.03
C HIS A 121 12.21 17.73 -10.78
N PHE A 122 12.17 16.86 -9.76
CA PHE A 122 13.03 16.99 -8.59
C PHE A 122 14.43 16.48 -8.94
N THR A 123 15.46 17.27 -8.64
CA THR A 123 16.86 16.90 -8.90
C THR A 123 17.72 16.96 -7.64
N SER A 124 17.16 17.44 -6.53
CA SER A 124 17.88 17.59 -5.27
C SER A 124 16.96 17.47 -4.05
N ARG A 125 17.58 17.30 -2.88
CA ARG A 125 16.90 17.43 -1.58
C ARG A 125 16.27 18.82 -1.39
N ASP A 126 16.90 19.88 -1.90
CA ASP A 126 16.39 21.25 -1.76
C ASP A 126 15.06 21.45 -2.50
N ASP A 127 14.86 20.78 -3.64
CA ASP A 127 13.57 20.80 -4.35
C ASP A 127 12.47 20.13 -3.51
N VAL A 128 12.80 19.00 -2.88
CA VAL A 128 11.88 18.31 -1.96
C VAL A 128 11.55 19.21 -0.78
N ARG A 129 12.57 19.83 -0.17
CA ARG A 129 12.42 20.78 0.93
C ARG A 129 11.50 21.95 0.57
N LYS A 130 11.67 22.55 -0.62
CA LYS A 130 10.79 23.62 -1.13
C LYS A 130 9.34 23.17 -1.23
N LEU A 131 9.08 21.92 -1.64
CA LEU A 131 7.73 21.37 -1.66
C LEU A 131 7.15 21.25 -0.25
N PHE A 132 7.94 20.80 0.74
CA PHE A 132 7.51 20.76 2.14
C PHE A 132 7.16 22.15 2.68
N ILE A 133 8.00 23.15 2.37
CA ILE A 133 7.77 24.56 2.76
C ILE A 133 6.51 25.12 2.11
N ALA A 134 6.31 24.89 0.82
CA ALA A 134 5.09 25.29 0.11
C ALA A 134 3.83 24.61 0.70
N ASN A 135 4.00 23.52 1.44
CA ASN A 135 2.94 22.80 2.14
C ASN A 135 2.94 23.02 3.66
N GLY A 136 3.60 24.08 4.15
CA GLY A 136 3.47 24.55 5.53
C GLY A 136 4.40 23.90 6.55
N VAL A 137 5.42 23.15 6.10
CA VAL A 137 6.49 22.66 6.98
C VAL A 137 7.62 23.67 7.01
N GLU A 138 8.01 24.16 8.19
CA GLU A 138 9.15 25.05 8.29
C GLU A 138 10.44 24.39 7.78
N GLY A 139 11.25 25.15 7.05
CA GLY A 139 12.48 24.62 6.47
C GLY A 139 13.43 24.00 7.51
N LYS A 140 13.59 24.65 8.67
CA LYS A 140 14.40 24.12 9.77
C LYS A 140 13.84 22.81 10.34
N THR A 141 12.52 22.67 10.40
CA THR A 141 11.85 21.45 10.85
C THR A 141 12.05 20.31 9.86
N PHE A 142 11.98 20.59 8.56
CA PHE A 142 12.33 19.63 7.53
C PHE A 142 13.80 19.18 7.67
N ASP A 143 14.74 20.14 7.78
CA ASP A 143 16.17 19.85 7.86
C ASP A 143 16.49 18.97 9.08
N ALA A 144 15.96 19.34 10.26
CA ALA A 144 16.13 18.57 11.48
C ALA A 144 15.55 17.15 11.38
N ALA A 145 14.39 16.98 10.75
CA ALA A 145 13.79 15.67 10.55
C ALA A 145 14.58 14.83 9.53
N ALA A 146 14.95 15.41 8.40
CA ALA A 146 15.64 14.74 7.29
C ALA A 146 16.99 14.14 7.68
N ASP A 147 17.68 14.79 8.62
CA ASP A 147 18.97 14.37 9.15
C ASP A 147 18.86 13.59 10.49
N SER A 148 17.63 13.33 10.96
CA SER A 148 17.41 12.60 12.21
C SER A 148 17.75 11.11 12.11
N PHE A 149 18.13 10.53 13.25
CA PHE A 149 18.28 9.09 13.39
C PHE A 149 16.99 8.33 13.06
N MET A 150 15.83 8.86 13.46
CA MET A 150 14.52 8.24 13.23
C MET A 150 14.22 8.07 11.74
N VAL A 151 14.45 9.12 10.94
CA VAL A 151 14.28 9.06 9.48
C VAL A 151 15.27 8.07 8.86
N SER A 152 16.53 8.09 9.28
CA SER A 152 17.55 7.15 8.79
C SER A 152 17.21 5.70 9.12
N ALA A 153 16.67 5.44 10.31
CA ALA A 153 16.22 4.12 10.73
C ALA A 153 15.00 3.65 9.91
N GLN A 154 14.02 4.53 9.68
CA GLN A 154 12.84 4.22 8.86
C GLN A 154 13.22 3.94 7.41
N MET A 155 14.10 4.74 6.80
CA MET A 155 14.61 4.46 5.45
C MET A 155 15.29 3.09 5.37
N SER A 156 16.14 2.78 6.35
CA SER A 156 16.81 1.48 6.42
C SER A 156 15.82 0.32 6.59
N GLN A 157 14.76 0.52 7.36
CA GLN A 157 13.68 -0.45 7.50
C GLN A 157 12.94 -0.65 6.18
N MET A 158 12.58 0.42 5.48
CA MET A 158 11.88 0.33 4.20
C MET A 158 12.69 -0.41 3.16
N LYS A 159 13.99 -0.11 3.06
CA LYS A 159 14.90 -0.83 2.16
C LYS A 159 14.98 -2.32 2.48
N ARG A 160 15.14 -2.67 3.77
CA ARG A 160 15.14 -4.07 4.22
C ARG A 160 13.82 -4.79 3.91
N ALA A 161 12.68 -4.12 4.12
CA ALA A 161 11.37 -4.68 3.80
C ALA A 161 11.25 -4.98 2.30
N THR A 162 11.68 -4.04 1.45
CA THR A 162 11.70 -4.20 -0.02
C THR A 162 12.57 -5.40 -0.43
N THR A 163 13.77 -5.52 0.13
CA THR A 163 14.68 -6.66 -0.16
C THR A 163 14.12 -7.99 0.33
N ASN A 164 13.65 -8.06 1.57
CA ASN A 164 13.15 -9.30 2.17
C ASN A 164 11.90 -9.81 1.43
N ALA A 165 11.04 -8.91 0.99
CA ALA A 165 9.85 -9.25 0.22
C ALA A 165 10.13 -9.48 -1.29
N LYS A 166 11.40 -9.39 -1.71
CA LYS A 166 11.84 -9.58 -3.10
C LYS A 166 11.05 -8.72 -4.08
N ILE A 167 10.79 -7.47 -3.69
CA ILE A 167 10.00 -6.54 -4.48
C ILE A 167 10.84 -6.06 -5.66
N SER A 168 10.37 -6.35 -6.87
CA SER A 168 11.00 -5.93 -8.13
C SER A 168 10.13 -4.96 -8.94
N GLY A 169 8.90 -4.68 -8.48
CA GLY A 169 7.94 -3.82 -9.15
C GLY A 169 6.92 -3.24 -8.18
N VAL A 170 6.23 -2.19 -8.61
CA VAL A 170 5.23 -1.47 -7.80
C VAL A 170 4.04 -1.00 -8.67
N PRO A 171 2.84 -0.81 -8.08
CA PRO A 171 2.49 -1.11 -6.70
C PRO A 171 2.46 -2.63 -6.44
N THR A 172 2.91 -3.04 -5.25
CA THR A 172 2.85 -4.45 -4.82
C THR A 172 2.31 -4.50 -3.39
N LEU A 173 1.40 -5.43 -3.11
CA LEU A 173 0.91 -5.65 -1.75
C LEU A 173 1.59 -6.86 -1.11
N VAL A 174 2.02 -6.70 0.13
CA VAL A 174 2.46 -7.81 0.99
C VAL A 174 1.56 -7.88 2.21
N VAL A 175 1.01 -9.05 2.46
CA VAL A 175 0.08 -9.32 3.56
C VAL A 175 0.78 -10.15 4.63
N ASN A 176 0.60 -9.75 5.88
CA ASN A 176 1.12 -10.41 7.08
C ASN A 176 2.64 -10.65 7.06
N GLY A 177 3.39 -9.83 6.31
CA GLY A 177 4.84 -9.98 6.10
C GLY A 177 5.24 -11.31 5.42
N LYS A 178 4.28 -12.00 4.80
CA LYS A 178 4.41 -13.40 4.39
C LYS A 178 3.93 -13.69 2.98
N TYR A 179 2.83 -13.07 2.55
CA TYR A 179 2.22 -13.32 1.27
C TYR A 179 2.38 -12.10 0.38
N ARG A 180 3.11 -12.23 -0.73
CA ARG A 180 3.14 -11.18 -1.75
C ARG A 180 2.05 -11.46 -2.76
N VAL A 181 1.15 -10.50 -3.00
CA VAL A 181 0.10 -10.64 -4.01
C VAL A 181 0.73 -10.56 -5.40
N GLU A 182 0.39 -11.51 -6.26
CA GLU A 182 0.89 -11.54 -7.65
C GLU A 182 -0.05 -10.73 -8.54
N THR A 183 0.52 -9.98 -9.48
CA THR A 183 -0.22 -9.06 -10.37
C THR A 183 -0.29 -9.54 -11.82
N GLY A 184 0.27 -10.72 -12.13
CA GLY A 184 0.35 -11.24 -13.50
C GLY A 184 -1.01 -11.52 -14.13
N ASP A 185 -1.93 -12.10 -13.36
CA ASP A 185 -3.24 -12.56 -13.83
C ASP A 185 -4.42 -11.74 -13.30
N ILE A 186 -4.18 -10.71 -12.49
CA ILE A 186 -5.25 -9.86 -11.94
C ILE A 186 -5.87 -8.99 -13.03
N LYS A 187 -7.18 -8.81 -12.99
CA LYS A 187 -7.96 -8.05 -13.97
C LYS A 187 -8.30 -6.64 -13.50
N SER A 188 -8.19 -6.38 -12.20
CA SER A 188 -8.54 -5.09 -11.60
C SER A 188 -7.85 -4.89 -10.25
N TYR A 189 -7.86 -3.64 -9.74
CA TYR A 189 -7.45 -3.36 -8.38
C TYR A 189 -8.42 -3.91 -7.33
N ASP A 190 -9.71 -4.02 -7.65
CA ASP A 190 -10.66 -4.63 -6.71
C ASP A 190 -10.31 -6.11 -6.48
N GLU A 191 -9.96 -6.87 -7.54
CA GLU A 191 -9.47 -8.25 -7.41
C GLU A 191 -8.15 -8.34 -6.62
N LEU A 192 -7.24 -7.38 -6.81
CA LEU A 192 -6.01 -7.28 -6.00
C LEU A 192 -6.33 -7.13 -4.50
N LEU A 193 -7.31 -6.28 -4.17
CA LEU A 193 -7.73 -6.04 -2.78
C LEU A 193 -8.47 -7.24 -2.19
N ASP A 194 -9.31 -7.92 -2.97
CA ASP A 194 -10.00 -9.14 -2.52
C ASP A 194 -8.98 -10.24 -2.15
N ILE A 195 -7.94 -10.44 -2.97
CA ILE A 195 -6.83 -11.35 -2.65
C ILE A 195 -6.14 -10.88 -1.36
N ALA A 196 -5.82 -9.58 -1.26
CA ALA A 196 -5.13 -9.06 -0.09
C ALA A 196 -5.94 -9.26 1.20
N TYR A 197 -7.24 -9.00 1.18
CA TYR A 197 -8.15 -9.19 2.32
C TYR A 197 -8.30 -10.66 2.69
N TYR A 198 -8.45 -11.55 1.70
CA TYR A 198 -8.45 -12.99 1.95
C TYR A 198 -7.19 -13.43 2.71
N LEU A 199 -6.02 -12.98 2.26
CA LEU A 199 -4.73 -13.31 2.87
C LEU A 199 -4.58 -12.79 4.30
N THR A 200 -5.30 -11.73 4.71
CA THR A 200 -5.23 -11.23 6.09
C THR A 200 -5.71 -12.26 7.11
N SER A 201 -6.61 -13.16 6.69
CA SER A 201 -7.15 -14.24 7.52
C SER A 201 -6.21 -15.45 7.62
N MET A 202 -5.20 -15.53 6.75
CA MET A 202 -4.22 -16.61 6.70
C MET A 202 -3.03 -16.32 7.63
N LYS A 203 -2.60 -17.33 8.40
CA LYS A 203 -1.48 -17.24 9.36
C LYS A 203 -0.25 -18.00 8.88
#